data_AF-A0A3N5QQD2-F1
#
_entry.id   AF-A0A3N5QQD2-F1
#
_cell.length_a   1.000
_cell.length_b   1.000
_cell.length_c   1.000
_cell.angle_alpha   90.00
_cell.angle_beta   90.00
_cell.angle_gamma   90.00
#
_symmetry.space_group_name_H-M   'P 1'
#
loop_
_entity.id
_entity.type
_entity.pdbx_description
1 polymer ?
#
loop_
_entity_poly.entity_id
_entity_poly.type
_entity_poly.pdbx_seq_one_letter_code
_entity_poly.pdbx_strand_id
1 'polypeptide(L)' 'MAERKEDLRRLDELLLSRATEGLRVDEEAALRELLAAHPDVDEHAYDRAAAAVWLAALTHIDPMPESVKRAVAARAKR' A
#
# COMPACT_ATOMS: atom_id res chain seq x y z
N MET A 1 1.78 -28.31 0.49
CA MET A 1 0.80 -27.71 1.42
C MET A 1 1.45 -26.84 2.50
N ALA A 2 2.54 -27.28 3.15
CA ALA A 2 3.23 -26.48 4.16
C ALA A 2 3.90 -25.21 3.58
N GLU A 3 4.58 -25.34 2.44
CA GLU A 3 5.28 -24.25 1.74
C GLU A 3 4.34 -23.10 1.35
N ARG A 4 3.23 -23.38 0.63
CA ARG A 4 2.20 -22.38 0.33
C ARG A 4 1.68 -21.63 1.56
N LYS A 5 1.55 -22.31 2.71
CA LYS A 5 1.07 -21.67 3.95
C LYS A 5 2.13 -20.75 4.56
N GLU A 6 3.40 -21.02 4.34
CA GLU A 6 4.51 -20.16 4.75
C GLU A 6 4.63 -18.96 3.82
N ASP A 7 4.55 -19.18 2.51
CA ASP A 7 4.53 -18.10 1.51
C ASP A 7 3.38 -17.13 1.75
N LEU A 8 2.17 -17.63 2.00
CA LEU A 8 1.02 -16.79 2.30
C LEU A 8 1.19 -16.00 3.60
N ARG A 9 1.83 -16.56 4.62
CA ARG A 9 2.14 -15.82 5.85
C ARG A 9 3.16 -14.72 5.59
N ARG A 10 4.21 -15.02 4.82
CA ARG A 10 5.23 -14.03 4.49
C ARG A 10 4.68 -12.91 3.62
N LEU A 11 3.80 -13.25 2.67
CA LEU A 11 3.08 -12.31 1.84
C LEU A 11 2.19 -11.38 2.69
N ASP A 12 1.47 -11.94 3.66
CA ASP A 12 0.63 -11.18 4.59
C ASP A 12 1.45 -10.16 5.40
N GLU A 13 2.60 -10.58 5.95
CA GLU A 13 3.53 -9.71 6.66
C GLU A 13 4.05 -8.56 5.80
N LEU A 14 4.49 -8.85 4.56
CA LEU A 14 5.04 -7.84 3.66
C LEU A 14 3.99 -6.83 3.20
N LEU A 15 2.76 -7.27 2.92
CA LEU A 15 1.67 -6.38 2.57
C LEU A 15 1.28 -5.46 3.74
N LEU A 16 1.28 -5.99 4.97
CA LEU A 16 1.05 -5.20 6.17
C LEU A 16 2.15 -4.16 6.39
N SER A 17 3.43 -4.56 6.33
CA SER A 17 4.56 -3.64 6.47
C SER A 17 4.55 -2.55 5.39
N ARG A 18 4.26 -2.90 4.13
CA ARG A 18 4.10 -1.91 3.04
C ARG A 18 3.05 -0.86 3.37
N ALA A 19 1.90 -1.28 3.89
CA ALA A 19 0.78 -0.39 4.15
C ALA A 19 0.99 0.54 5.36
N THR A 20 1.94 0.24 6.25
CA THR A 20 2.08 0.92 7.55
C THR A 20 3.44 1.59 7.75
N GLU A 21 4.52 0.92 7.40
CA GLU A 21 5.90 1.33 7.69
C GLU A 21 6.70 1.63 6.42
N GLY A 22 6.27 1.10 5.28
CA GLY A 22 7.03 1.04 4.04
C GLY A 22 7.96 -0.18 4.01
N LEU A 23 8.49 -0.50 2.83
CA LEU A 23 9.39 -1.64 2.62
C LEU A 23 10.78 -1.20 2.20
N ARG A 24 11.76 -2.03 2.50
CA ARG A 24 13.09 -1.94 1.91
C ARG A 24 13.09 -2.53 0.50
N VAL A 25 14.12 -2.19 -0.29
CA VAL A 25 14.27 -2.64 -1.68
C VAL A 25 14.27 -4.17 -1.83
N ASP A 26 14.91 -4.88 -0.89
CA ASP A 26 14.94 -6.34 -0.85
C ASP A 26 13.57 -6.95 -0.52
N GLU A 27 12.82 -6.31 0.37
CA GLU A 27 11.47 -6.71 0.74
C GLU A 27 10.46 -6.44 -0.39
N GLU A 28 10.61 -5.33 -1.11
CA GLU A 28 9.83 -5.03 -2.32
C GLU A 28 10.07 -6.05 -3.44
N ALA A 29 11.30 -6.54 -3.60
CA ALA A 29 11.61 -7.60 -4.54
C ALA A 29 10.92 -8.91 -4.14
N ALA A 30 11.05 -9.32 -2.88
CA ALA A 30 10.41 -10.53 -2.37
C ALA A 30 8.87 -10.47 -2.45
N LEU A 31 8.27 -9.30 -2.17
CA LEU A 31 6.84 -9.09 -2.29
C LEU A 31 6.36 -9.28 -3.73
N ARG A 32 7.09 -8.72 -4.72
CA ARG A 32 6.76 -8.87 -6.14
C ARG A 32 6.81 -10.34 -6.59
N GLU A 33 7.80 -11.09 -6.13
CA GLU A 33 7.91 -12.52 -6.44
C GLU A 33 6.74 -13.33 -5.85
N LEU A 34 6.40 -13.08 -4.59
CA LEU A 34 5.29 -13.77 -3.91
C LEU A 34 3.92 -13.42 -4.52
N LEU A 35 3.68 -12.16 -4.89
CA LEU A 35 2.45 -11.76 -5.58
C LEU A 35 2.33 -12.39 -6.97
N ALA A 36 3.43 -12.52 -7.70
CA ALA A 36 3.44 -13.22 -8.98
C ALA A 36 3.10 -14.71 -8.83
N ALA A 37 3.48 -15.35 -7.72
CA ALA A 37 3.15 -16.73 -7.40
C ALA A 37 1.71 -16.92 -6.86
N HIS A 38 1.08 -15.87 -6.35
CA HIS A 38 -0.25 -15.89 -5.72
C HIS A 38 -1.17 -14.80 -6.31
N PRO A 39 -1.57 -14.90 -7.59
CA PRO A 39 -2.36 -13.87 -8.27
C PRO A 39 -3.80 -13.75 -7.76
N ASP A 40 -4.26 -14.68 -6.92
CA ASP A 40 -5.56 -14.64 -6.24
C ASP A 40 -5.58 -13.69 -5.02
N VAL A 41 -4.42 -13.25 -4.55
CA VAL A 41 -4.30 -12.33 -3.41
C VAL A 41 -4.54 -10.90 -3.87
N ASP A 42 -5.41 -10.19 -3.16
CA ASP A 42 -5.61 -8.75 -3.35
C ASP A 42 -4.45 -7.99 -2.72
N GLU A 43 -3.50 -7.59 -3.57
CA GLU A 43 -2.32 -6.86 -3.12
C GLU A 43 -2.66 -5.54 -2.41
N HIS A 44 -3.82 -4.93 -2.66
CA HIS A 44 -4.17 -3.60 -2.13
C HIS A 44 -5.07 -3.64 -0.90
N ALA A 45 -5.41 -4.82 -0.38
CA ALA A 45 -6.34 -4.94 0.74
C ALA A 45 -5.86 -4.17 1.98
N TYR A 46 -4.59 -4.36 2.38
CA TYR A 46 -4.00 -3.66 3.53
C TYR A 46 -3.82 -2.17 3.30
N ASP A 47 -3.42 -1.75 2.09
CA ASP A 47 -3.27 -0.31 1.78
C ASP A 47 -4.59 0.44 1.97
N ARG A 48 -5.70 -0.15 1.48
CA ARG A 48 -7.04 0.44 1.65
C ARG A 48 -7.48 0.46 3.12
N ALA A 49 -7.21 -0.61 3.87
CA ALA A 49 -7.53 -0.68 5.29
C ALA A 49 -6.73 0.37 6.08
N ALA A 50 -5.43 0.48 5.84
CA ALA A 50 -4.56 1.47 6.47
C ALA A 50 -5.02 2.91 6.14
N ALA A 51 -5.33 3.19 4.87
CA ALA A 51 -5.85 4.49 4.46
C ALA A 51 -7.18 4.84 5.14
N ALA A 52 -8.11 3.87 5.27
CA ALA A 52 -9.38 4.07 5.95
C ALA A 52 -9.20 4.37 7.44
N VAL A 53 -8.32 3.63 8.12
CA VAL A 53 -7.98 3.86 9.53
C VAL A 53 -7.33 5.24 9.70
N TRP A 54 -6.39 5.58 8.83
CA TRP A 54 -5.73 6.89 8.87
C TRP A 54 -6.74 8.02 8.70
N LEU A 55 -7.63 7.92 7.69
CA LEU A 55 -8.69 8.90 7.45
C LEU A 55 -9.65 9.04 8.65
N ALA A 56 -10.02 7.92 9.28
CA ALA A 56 -10.90 7.93 10.46
C ALA A 56 -10.22 8.51 11.71
N ALA A 57 -8.88 8.37 11.82
CA ALA A 57 -8.10 8.89 12.93
C ALA A 57 -7.74 10.38 12.78
N LEU A 58 -7.91 10.97 11.59
CA LEU A 58 -7.68 12.40 11.39
C LEU A 58 -8.70 13.23 12.16
N THR A 59 -8.22 13.98 13.14
CA THR A 59 -9.01 14.96 13.89
C THR A 59 -9.01 16.33 13.22
N HIS A 60 -8.00 16.60 12.39
CA HIS A 60 -7.83 17.84 11.65
C HIS A 60 -7.23 17.55 10.27
N ILE A 61 -7.72 18.26 9.26
CA ILE A 61 -7.21 18.18 7.88
C ILE A 61 -6.87 19.60 7.46
N ASP A 62 -5.58 19.87 7.30
CA ASP A 62 -5.13 21.15 6.75
C ASP A 62 -5.57 21.26 5.28
N PRO A 63 -6.18 22.39 4.89
CA PRO A 63 -6.56 22.59 3.51
C PRO A 63 -5.31 22.63 2.62
N MET A 64 -5.36 21.91 1.50
CA MET A 64 -4.29 21.94 0.50
C MET A 64 -4.05 23.38 0.01
N PRO A 65 -2.79 23.86 -0.07
CA PRO A 65 -2.50 25.19 -0.57
C PRO A 65 -2.96 25.39 -2.02
N GLU A 66 -3.45 26.60 -2.34
CA GLU A 66 -3.97 26.93 -3.68
C GLU A 66 -2.95 26.75 -4.80
N SER A 67 -1.67 27.02 -4.52
CA SER A 67 -0.57 26.77 -5.47
C SER A 67 -0.46 25.30 -5.85
N VAL A 68 -0.61 24.40 -4.86
CA VAL A 68 -0.56 22.95 -5.05
C VAL A 68 -1.80 22.47 -5.82
N LYS A 69 -3.01 22.94 -5.46
CA LYS A 69 -4.25 22.61 -6.19
C LYS A 69 -4.14 22.94 -7.68
N ARG A 70 -3.64 24.13 -8.01
CA ARG A 70 -3.44 24.57 -9.41
C ARG A 70 -2.44 23.68 -10.15
N ALA A 71 -1.34 23.31 -9.50
CA ALA A 71 -0.33 22.44 -10.10
C ALA A 71 -0.89 21.04 -10.41
N VAL A 72 -1.64 20.44 -9.47
CA VAL A 72 -2.29 19.14 -9.66
C VAL A 72 -3.31 19.19 -10.79
N ALA A 73 -4.18 20.20 -10.80
CA ALA A 73 -5.20 20.36 -11.84
C ALA A 73 -4.60 20.56 -13.25
N ALA A 74 -3.45 21.24 -13.36
CA ALA A 74 -2.75 21.41 -14.62
C ALA A 74 -2.10 20.11 -15.13
N ARG A 75 -1.63 19.24 -14.21
CA ARG A 75 -1.05 17.93 -14.57
C ARG A 75 -2.09 16.93 -15.03
N ALA A 76 -3.30 16.97 -14.46
CA ALA A 76 -4.42 16.08 -14.83
C ALA A 76 -5.04 16.37 -16.21
N LYS A 77 -4.72 17.51 -16.83
CA LYS A 77 -5.20 17.90 -18.17
C LYS A 77 -4.25 17.50 -19.31
N ARG A 78 -3.12 16.87 -18.98
CA ARG A 78 -2.15 16.34 -19.96
C ARG A 78 -2.38 14.84 -20.11
#